data_AF-A0A8D3ANC7-F1
#
_entry.id   AF-A0A8D3ANC7-F1
#
_cell.length_a   1.000
_cell.length_b   1.000
_cell.length_c   1.000
_cell.angle_alpha   90.00
_cell.angle_beta   90.00
_cell.angle_gamma   90.00
#
_symmetry.space_group_name_H-M   'P 1'
#
loop_
_entity.id
_entity.type
_entity.pdbx_description
1 polymer ?
#
loop_
_entity_poly.entity_id
_entity_poly.type
_entity_poly.pdbx_seq_one_letter_code
_entity_poly.pdbx_strand_id
1 'polypeptide(L)'
;MARKKAAGTPRAARRRVWWHLRQRWRMLGVFEINPDHELYHLTSMIKEGMHAAIRASMDTPAEDTLTAEDFKEEKIQTLKGFEIQTFAAPVFAKLRSSLDITEEEYINSVCIDGCYLQFVSNSKSKADFFVTNDKRFFLKTQSRREVRFLLSNLQAYMGHLEKYPHSLMVRFLGVHRIVIPNQIKKYFILMQSVFYPDERINIRYDIKGCEVGRWTNPDTGGKQIIKVLKDNNFEGQHIALGQGKSWFADQVKVDAAFLQELNVLDYSLLLAQQPLHQDELEGKHSLANIVVRAQKSLDLDVSPTESYPPTLPLLSETQGEIVPDTPDCGSGQPHAAAEHTSEGIPLQEINCFTKETRNDSVMQDFHQHHHRLLLNCKNAIHVVDGPDRRYFVGIIDIFTVYNWKKRLENLWKSLRYPGRAFSTVRPAVYSRRFCQWLQDHSQ
;
A
#
# COMPACT_ATOMS: atom_id res chain seq x y z
N MET A 1 -4.60 -5.86 66.75
CA MET A 1 -5.16 -4.94 65.73
C MET A 1 -4.20 -4.86 64.54
N ALA A 2 -4.56 -5.39 63.37
CA ALA A 2 -3.69 -5.38 62.18
C ALA A 2 -4.18 -4.37 61.14
N ARG A 3 -3.37 -3.36 60.81
CA ARG A 3 -3.65 -2.39 59.73
C ARG A 3 -3.34 -3.02 58.37
N LYS A 4 -4.35 -3.28 57.54
CA LYS A 4 -4.17 -3.58 56.12
C LYS A 4 -3.71 -2.31 55.38
N LYS A 5 -2.49 -2.31 54.81
CA LYS A 5 -2.09 -1.36 53.76
C LYS A 5 -2.63 -1.86 52.42
N ALA A 6 -3.39 -1.04 51.70
CA ALA A 6 -3.82 -1.35 50.35
C ALA A 6 -2.65 -1.19 49.37
N ALA A 7 -2.34 -2.24 48.61
CA ALA A 7 -1.37 -2.17 47.52
C ALA A 7 -2.00 -1.47 46.30
N GLY A 8 -1.46 -0.32 45.91
CA GLY A 8 -1.93 0.43 44.75
C GLY A 8 -1.51 -0.24 43.44
N THR A 9 -2.45 -0.43 42.51
CA THR A 9 -2.14 -0.86 41.13
C THR A 9 -1.18 0.12 40.46
N PRO A 10 -0.16 -0.35 39.71
CA PRO A 10 0.87 0.53 39.18
C PRO A 10 0.30 1.56 38.19
N ARG A 11 0.61 2.84 38.43
CA ARG A 11 0.20 3.99 37.60
C ARG A 11 0.49 3.79 36.10
N ALA A 12 1.52 3.02 35.74
CA ALA A 12 1.88 2.69 34.37
C ALA A 12 0.84 1.81 33.65
N ALA A 13 0.25 0.83 34.32
CA ALA A 13 -0.78 -0.04 33.73
C ALA A 13 -2.07 0.75 33.45
N ARG A 14 -2.51 1.57 34.42
CA ARG A 14 -3.62 2.51 34.21
C ARG A 14 -3.34 3.51 33.08
N ARG A 15 -2.10 4.03 32.94
CA ARG A 15 -1.73 4.91 31.81
C ARG A 15 -1.79 4.19 30.46
N ARG A 16 -1.33 2.94 30.35
CA ARG A 16 -1.46 2.15 29.11
C ARG A 16 -2.93 1.88 28.76
N VAL A 17 -3.73 1.43 29.72
CA VAL A 17 -5.18 1.20 29.51
C VAL A 17 -5.91 2.50 29.14
N TRP A 18 -5.61 3.63 29.80
CA TRP A 18 -6.15 4.93 29.42
C TRP A 18 -5.61 5.43 28.07
N TRP A 19 -4.40 5.07 27.66
CA TRP A 19 -3.88 5.39 26.32
C TRP A 19 -4.60 4.57 25.24
N HIS A 20 -4.86 3.28 25.46
CA HIS A 20 -5.70 2.46 24.58
C HIS A 20 -7.17 2.91 24.56
N LEU A 21 -7.76 3.31 25.69
CA LEU A 21 -9.09 3.95 25.69
C LEU A 21 -9.05 5.32 24.97
N ARG A 22 -7.99 6.10 25.11
CA ARG A 22 -7.85 7.40 24.43
C ARG A 22 -7.53 7.26 22.93
N GLN A 23 -6.98 6.13 22.49
CA GLN A 23 -6.94 5.68 21.09
C GLN A 23 -8.36 5.35 20.61
N ARG A 24 -9.11 4.51 21.34
CA ARG A 24 -10.52 4.17 21.04
C ARG A 24 -11.48 5.37 20.96
N TRP A 25 -11.11 6.52 21.51
CA TRP A 25 -11.93 7.75 21.54
C TRP A 25 -11.34 8.93 20.73
N ARG A 26 -10.33 8.69 19.88
CA ARG A 26 -9.74 9.72 19.00
C ARG A 26 -9.82 9.33 17.53
N MET A 27 -11.02 9.45 16.95
CA MET A 27 -11.26 9.92 15.57
C MET A 27 -12.77 10.00 15.32
N LEU A 28 -13.34 11.21 15.37
CA LEU A 28 -14.72 11.45 14.96
C LEU A 28 -14.85 11.11 13.46
N GLY A 29 -15.82 10.28 13.07
CA GLY A 29 -15.95 9.83 11.67
C GLY A 29 -15.33 8.46 11.35
N VAL A 30 -14.67 7.83 12.33
CA VAL A 30 -14.40 6.38 12.33
C VAL A 30 -15.10 5.79 13.55
N PHE A 31 -16.04 4.88 13.34
CA PHE A 31 -16.90 4.32 14.39
C PHE A 31 -16.66 2.83 14.57
N GLU A 32 -16.47 2.38 15.81
CA GLU A 32 -16.43 0.95 16.13
C GLU A 32 -17.83 0.36 15.93
N ILE A 33 -17.96 -0.63 15.04
CA ILE A 33 -19.21 -1.33 14.76
C ILE A 33 -19.44 -2.34 15.90
N ASN A 34 -19.81 -1.82 17.05
CA ASN A 34 -20.12 -2.56 18.27
C ASN A 34 -21.54 -3.17 18.21
N PRO A 35 -21.98 -3.98 19.20
CA PRO A 35 -23.31 -4.60 19.20
C PRO A 35 -24.52 -3.65 19.04
N ASP A 36 -24.36 -2.37 19.38
CA ASP A 36 -25.41 -1.34 19.27
C ASP A 36 -25.46 -0.68 17.88
N HIS A 37 -24.52 -0.99 16.99
CA HIS A 37 -24.37 -0.38 15.67
C HIS A 37 -25.26 -1.08 14.62
N GLU A 38 -25.93 -0.31 13.75
CA GLU A 38 -26.90 -0.85 12.76
C GLU A 38 -26.32 -1.94 11.84
N LEU A 39 -25.02 -1.85 11.53
CA LEU A 39 -24.29 -2.79 10.67
C LEU A 39 -23.67 -3.97 11.42
N TYR A 40 -23.80 -4.07 12.74
CA TYR A 40 -23.16 -5.10 13.56
C TYR A 40 -23.46 -6.52 13.06
N HIS A 41 -24.74 -6.88 12.95
CA HIS A 41 -25.15 -8.21 12.49
C HIS A 41 -24.60 -8.55 11.10
N LEU A 42 -24.57 -7.58 10.18
CA LEU A 42 -23.97 -7.76 8.85
C LEU A 42 -22.47 -8.06 8.97
N THR A 43 -21.73 -7.28 9.76
CA THR A 43 -20.30 -7.50 9.95
C THR A 43 -19.97 -8.79 10.68
N SER A 44 -20.78 -9.22 11.65
CA SER A 44 -20.61 -10.52 12.33
C SER A 44 -20.83 -11.69 11.38
N MET A 45 -21.88 -11.65 10.53
CA MET A 45 -22.09 -12.68 9.49
C MET A 45 -20.95 -12.69 8.45
N ILE A 46 -20.39 -11.53 8.09
CA ILE A 46 -19.20 -11.45 7.22
C ILE A 46 -18.00 -12.13 7.92
N LYS A 47 -17.70 -11.80 9.18
CA LYS A 47 -16.60 -12.39 9.94
C LYS A 47 -16.75 -13.92 10.06
N GLU A 48 -17.94 -14.40 10.45
CA GLU A 48 -18.25 -15.83 10.58
C GLU A 48 -18.15 -16.58 9.24
N GLY A 49 -18.77 -16.04 8.19
CA GLY A 49 -18.75 -16.64 6.86
C GLY A 49 -17.34 -16.69 6.26
N MET A 50 -16.57 -15.61 6.37
CA MET A 50 -15.20 -15.57 5.89
C MET A 50 -14.30 -16.55 6.66
N HIS A 51 -14.45 -16.65 7.98
CA HIS A 51 -13.72 -17.62 8.80
C HIS A 51 -13.95 -19.06 8.32
N ALA A 52 -15.20 -19.43 8.05
CA ALA A 52 -15.55 -20.75 7.51
C ALA A 52 -14.99 -20.96 6.09
N ALA A 53 -15.11 -19.94 5.22
CA ALA A 53 -14.63 -19.98 3.85
C ALA A 53 -13.11 -20.20 3.74
N ILE A 54 -12.32 -19.45 4.53
CA ILE A 54 -10.86 -19.51 4.47
C ILE A 54 -10.37 -20.84 5.07
N ARG A 55 -10.90 -21.28 6.22
CA ARG A 55 -10.51 -22.58 6.81
C ARG A 55 -10.77 -23.75 5.85
N ALA A 56 -11.96 -23.80 5.23
CA ALA A 56 -12.28 -24.82 4.23
C ALA A 56 -11.32 -24.81 3.02
N SER A 57 -10.71 -23.66 2.69
CA SER A 57 -9.67 -23.59 1.66
C SER A 57 -8.29 -24.03 2.16
N MET A 58 -7.95 -23.83 3.44
CA MET A 58 -6.69 -24.29 4.04
C MET A 58 -6.63 -25.81 4.20
N ASP A 59 -7.79 -26.47 4.39
CA ASP A 59 -7.90 -27.93 4.45
C ASP A 59 -7.72 -28.61 3.07
N THR A 60 -7.69 -27.81 1.98
CA THR A 60 -7.42 -28.30 0.62
C THR A 60 -5.92 -28.15 0.32
N PRO A 61 -5.23 -29.18 -0.21
CA PRO A 61 -3.82 -29.05 -0.59
C PRO A 61 -3.62 -27.91 -1.60
N ALA A 62 -2.68 -27.02 -1.34
CA ALA A 62 -2.31 -25.96 -2.26
C ALA A 62 -1.43 -26.52 -3.39
N GLU A 63 -1.87 -26.37 -4.64
CA GLU A 63 -1.00 -26.55 -5.80
C GLU A 63 -0.21 -25.25 -6.05
N ASP A 64 1.11 -25.33 -6.26
CA ASP A 64 1.98 -24.16 -6.44
C ASP A 64 1.64 -23.31 -7.70
N THR A 65 0.96 -23.93 -8.67
CA THR A 65 0.68 -23.37 -9.99
C THR A 65 -0.80 -23.08 -10.15
N LEU A 66 -1.17 -21.82 -10.40
CA LEU A 66 -2.57 -21.46 -10.67
C LEU A 66 -2.96 -21.91 -12.08
N THR A 67 -4.09 -22.62 -12.16
CA THR A 67 -4.75 -23.02 -13.41
C THR A 67 -5.74 -21.97 -13.89
N ALA A 68 -6.24 -22.10 -15.12
CA ALA A 68 -7.28 -21.20 -15.64
C ALA A 68 -8.65 -21.37 -14.95
N GLU A 69 -8.88 -22.48 -14.25
CA GLU A 69 -10.13 -22.71 -13.51
C GLU A 69 -10.11 -22.07 -12.11
N ASP A 70 -8.93 -21.90 -11.49
CA ASP A 70 -8.80 -21.18 -10.22
C ASP A 70 -9.27 -19.72 -10.33
N PHE A 71 -9.06 -19.08 -11.48
CA PHE A 71 -9.57 -17.73 -11.77
C PHE A 71 -11.10 -17.66 -11.93
N LYS A 72 -11.77 -18.81 -12.11
CA LYS A 72 -13.23 -18.93 -12.28
C LYS A 72 -13.91 -19.58 -11.07
N GLU A 73 -13.14 -20.06 -10.09
CA GLU A 73 -13.67 -20.81 -8.96
C GLU A 73 -14.72 -19.99 -8.18
N GLU A 74 -15.88 -20.57 -7.93
CA GLU A 74 -16.90 -20.02 -7.04
C GLU A 74 -17.29 -21.06 -5.97
N LYS A 75 -16.79 -20.92 -4.75
CA LYS A 75 -17.16 -21.79 -3.62
C LYS A 75 -18.25 -21.13 -2.77
N ILE A 76 -19.31 -21.87 -2.44
CA ILE A 76 -20.41 -21.42 -1.56
C ILE A 76 -20.30 -22.15 -0.22
N GLN A 77 -20.39 -21.41 0.89
CA GLN A 77 -20.53 -21.94 2.24
C GLN A 77 -21.91 -21.51 2.77
N THR A 78 -22.70 -22.49 3.20
CA THR A 78 -24.01 -22.24 3.83
C THR A 78 -23.82 -22.24 5.34
N LEU A 79 -24.15 -21.13 5.99
CA LEU A 79 -24.10 -20.97 7.44
C LEU A 79 -25.51 -20.81 8.01
N LYS A 80 -25.64 -20.72 9.33
CA LYS A 80 -26.95 -20.66 10.00
C LYS A 80 -27.65 -19.33 9.71
N GLY A 81 -28.49 -19.34 8.67
CA GLY A 81 -29.33 -18.20 8.29
C GLY A 81 -28.73 -17.27 7.24
N PHE A 82 -27.61 -17.62 6.60
CA PHE A 82 -27.05 -16.91 5.45
C PHE A 82 -26.09 -17.78 4.65
N GLU A 83 -25.79 -17.39 3.41
CA GLU A 83 -24.73 -17.97 2.59
C GLU A 83 -23.62 -16.94 2.36
N ILE A 84 -22.38 -17.41 2.30
CA ILE A 84 -21.27 -16.67 1.72
C ILE A 84 -20.77 -17.41 0.49
N GLN A 85 -20.48 -16.66 -0.57
CA GLN A 85 -19.78 -17.16 -1.75
C GLN A 85 -18.44 -16.45 -1.87
N THR A 86 -17.39 -17.22 -2.11
CA THR A 86 -16.03 -16.75 -2.34
C THR A 86 -15.63 -17.02 -3.78
N PHE A 87 -14.98 -16.04 -4.41
CA PHE A 87 -14.57 -16.10 -5.82
C PHE A 87 -13.04 -16.19 -5.92
N ALA A 88 -12.54 -17.06 -6.79
CA ALA A 88 -11.12 -17.25 -7.09
C ALA A 88 -10.22 -17.38 -5.84
N ALA A 89 -10.64 -18.20 -4.87
CA ALA A 89 -9.97 -18.31 -3.57
C ALA A 89 -8.46 -18.66 -3.67
N PRO A 90 -8.02 -19.61 -4.53
CA PRO A 90 -6.59 -19.94 -4.67
C PRO A 90 -5.77 -18.77 -5.21
N VAL A 91 -6.32 -18.00 -6.15
CA VAL A 91 -5.67 -16.81 -6.74
C VAL A 91 -5.39 -15.76 -5.67
N PHE A 92 -6.39 -15.47 -4.82
CA PHE A 92 -6.22 -14.50 -3.73
C PHE A 92 -5.35 -15.03 -2.60
N ALA A 93 -5.33 -16.34 -2.32
CA ALA A 93 -4.39 -16.96 -1.38
C ALA A 93 -2.94 -16.82 -1.85
N LYS A 94 -2.65 -17.12 -3.13
CA LYS A 94 -1.33 -16.90 -3.73
C LYS A 94 -0.90 -15.42 -3.67
N LEU A 95 -1.82 -14.49 -3.93
CA LEU A 95 -1.55 -13.06 -3.79
C LEU A 95 -1.22 -12.69 -2.33
N ARG A 96 -1.98 -13.16 -1.33
CA ARG A 96 -1.67 -12.93 0.10
C ARG A 96 -0.28 -13.47 0.46
N SER A 97 0.05 -14.70 0.04
CA SER A 97 1.37 -15.30 0.24
C SER A 97 2.49 -14.47 -0.38
N SER A 98 2.32 -13.97 -1.62
CA SER A 98 3.30 -13.10 -2.29
C SER A 98 3.52 -11.73 -1.63
N LEU A 99 2.65 -11.34 -0.69
CA LEU A 99 2.70 -10.11 0.09
C LEU A 99 3.24 -10.33 1.52
N ASP A 100 3.80 -11.52 1.80
CA ASP A 100 4.22 -11.99 3.13
C ASP A 100 3.06 -11.99 4.17
N ILE A 101 1.80 -12.18 3.71
CA ILE A 101 0.60 -12.28 4.56
C ILE A 101 0.22 -13.76 4.68
N THR A 102 0.32 -14.33 5.88
CA THR A 102 -0.14 -15.71 6.14
C THR A 102 -1.67 -15.78 6.26
N GLU A 103 -2.26 -16.92 5.92
CA GLU A 103 -3.71 -17.13 6.09
C GLU A 103 -4.15 -16.99 7.55
N GLU A 104 -3.35 -17.44 8.51
CA GLU A 104 -3.62 -17.24 9.94
C GLU A 104 -3.64 -15.75 10.32
N GLU A 105 -2.65 -14.98 9.85
CA GLU A 105 -2.59 -13.54 10.12
C GLU A 105 -3.77 -12.78 9.49
N TYR A 106 -4.17 -13.19 8.28
CA TYR A 106 -5.34 -12.67 7.57
C TYR A 106 -6.64 -13.03 8.30
N ILE A 107 -6.82 -14.29 8.72
CA ILE A 107 -7.98 -14.74 9.51
C ILE A 107 -8.07 -13.99 10.84
N ASN A 108 -6.95 -13.83 11.56
CA ASN A 108 -6.95 -13.14 12.85
C ASN A 108 -7.44 -11.70 12.67
N SER A 109 -6.80 -10.94 11.79
CA SER A 109 -7.14 -9.53 11.49
C SER A 109 -8.57 -9.33 10.95
N VAL A 110 -9.00 -10.18 10.00
CA VAL A 110 -10.28 -10.02 9.31
C VAL A 110 -11.45 -10.65 10.06
N CYS A 111 -11.27 -11.83 10.64
CA CYS A 111 -12.37 -12.68 11.08
C CYS A 111 -12.48 -12.83 12.60
N ILE A 112 -11.42 -12.60 13.36
CA ILE A 112 -11.39 -12.83 14.81
C ILE A 112 -11.30 -11.50 15.55
N ASP A 113 -10.27 -10.69 15.28
CA ASP A 113 -9.92 -9.53 16.09
C ASP A 113 -10.95 -8.39 16.03
N GLY A 114 -11.33 -7.93 17.22
CA GLY A 114 -12.11 -6.71 17.48
C GLY A 114 -13.45 -6.58 16.74
N CYS A 115 -14.01 -5.37 16.80
CA CYS A 115 -15.09 -4.97 15.90
C CYS A 115 -14.49 -4.23 14.69
N TYR A 116 -15.14 -4.34 13.53
CA TYR A 116 -14.78 -3.52 12.37
C TYR A 116 -15.01 -2.03 12.65
N LEU A 117 -14.30 -1.20 11.90
CA LEU A 117 -14.40 0.26 11.97
C LEU A 117 -15.12 0.78 10.72
N GLN A 118 -16.25 1.48 10.88
CA GLN A 118 -16.94 2.14 9.77
C GLN A 118 -16.33 3.52 9.51
N PHE A 119 -16.14 3.86 8.23
CA PHE A 119 -15.72 5.20 7.80
C PHE A 119 -16.90 5.97 7.22
N VAL A 120 -17.18 7.17 7.73
CA VAL A 120 -18.19 8.06 7.12
C VAL A 120 -17.63 8.63 5.81
N SER A 121 -17.91 7.92 4.73
CA SER A 121 -17.43 8.24 3.39
C SER A 121 -18.30 9.31 2.73
N ASN A 122 -17.71 10.48 2.42
CA ASN A 122 -18.33 11.50 1.55
C ASN A 122 -18.33 11.09 0.05
N SER A 123 -18.28 9.78 -0.25
CA SER A 123 -18.27 9.27 -1.62
C SER A 123 -19.65 9.34 -2.28
N LYS A 124 -19.67 9.57 -3.60
CA LYS A 124 -20.90 9.64 -4.38
C LYS A 124 -21.59 8.27 -4.55
N SER A 125 -20.90 7.17 -4.29
CA SER A 125 -21.35 5.81 -4.59
C SER A 125 -22.26 5.19 -3.51
N LYS A 126 -22.37 5.80 -2.32
CA LYS A 126 -23.06 5.21 -1.15
C LYS A 126 -22.57 3.80 -0.80
N ALA A 127 -21.31 3.48 -1.12
CA ALA A 127 -20.70 2.22 -0.72
C ALA A 127 -20.37 2.26 0.77
N ASP A 128 -20.71 1.19 1.49
CA ASP A 128 -20.21 0.95 2.84
C ASP A 128 -18.70 0.64 2.78
N PHE A 129 -17.93 1.31 3.64
CA PHE A 129 -16.50 1.09 3.86
C PHE A 129 -16.29 0.64 5.31
N PHE A 130 -15.68 -0.52 5.48
CA PHE A 130 -15.23 -1.05 6.75
C PHE A 130 -13.72 -1.25 6.73
N VAL A 131 -13.13 -1.27 7.91
CA VAL A 131 -11.72 -1.56 8.12
C VAL A 131 -11.58 -2.51 9.30
N THR A 132 -10.61 -3.41 9.25
CA THR A 132 -10.26 -4.30 10.37
C THR A 132 -9.83 -3.51 11.60
N ASN A 133 -9.94 -4.10 12.79
CA ASN A 133 -9.67 -3.36 14.05
C ASN A 133 -8.22 -2.86 14.13
N ASP A 134 -7.28 -3.63 13.56
CA ASP A 134 -5.86 -3.32 13.40
C ASP A 134 -5.52 -2.39 12.21
N LYS A 135 -6.53 -1.99 11.42
CA LYS A 135 -6.42 -1.11 10.24
C LYS A 135 -5.62 -1.63 9.05
N ARG A 136 -5.31 -2.93 9.00
CA ARG A 136 -4.52 -3.53 7.92
C ARG A 136 -5.31 -3.74 6.63
N PHE A 137 -6.59 -4.05 6.74
CA PHE A 137 -7.42 -4.41 5.59
C PHE A 137 -8.71 -3.59 5.54
N PHE A 138 -9.08 -3.16 4.34
CA PHE A 138 -10.36 -2.54 4.03
C PHE A 138 -11.32 -3.58 3.45
N LEU A 139 -12.57 -3.58 3.92
CA LEU A 139 -13.70 -4.18 3.21
C LEU A 139 -14.48 -3.04 2.55
N LYS A 140 -14.67 -3.12 1.24
CA LYS A 140 -15.52 -2.18 0.50
C LYS A 140 -16.67 -2.94 -0.13
N THR A 141 -17.90 -2.50 0.10
CA THR A 141 -19.05 -3.00 -0.66
C THR A 141 -18.98 -2.52 -2.10
N GLN A 142 -19.35 -3.39 -3.03
CA GLN A 142 -19.20 -3.17 -4.48
C GLN A 142 -20.47 -3.57 -5.21
N SER A 143 -20.70 -3.02 -6.39
CA SER A 143 -21.79 -3.50 -7.24
C SER A 143 -21.41 -4.83 -7.93
N ARG A 144 -22.43 -5.60 -8.31
CA ARG A 144 -22.28 -6.81 -9.13
C ARG A 144 -21.63 -6.54 -10.50
N ARG A 145 -21.56 -5.29 -10.96
CA ARG A 145 -20.86 -4.92 -12.21
C ARG A 145 -19.36 -4.76 -11.97
N GLU A 146 -18.98 -4.10 -10.88
CA GLU A 146 -17.57 -3.87 -10.52
C GLU A 146 -16.88 -5.18 -10.14
N VAL A 147 -17.54 -6.06 -9.38
CA VAL A 147 -17.01 -7.41 -9.08
C VAL A 147 -16.85 -8.24 -10.36
N ARG A 148 -17.82 -8.23 -11.27
CA ARG A 148 -17.68 -8.94 -12.56
C ARG A 148 -16.53 -8.36 -13.39
N PHE A 149 -16.36 -7.04 -13.41
CA PHE A 149 -15.24 -6.41 -14.10
C PHE A 149 -13.88 -6.84 -13.50
N LEU A 150 -13.75 -6.91 -12.17
CA LEU A 150 -12.53 -7.43 -11.56
C LEU A 150 -12.28 -8.88 -11.94
N LEU A 151 -13.26 -9.77 -11.75
CA LEU A 151 -13.10 -11.21 -12.03
C LEU A 151 -12.79 -11.47 -13.52
N SER A 152 -13.44 -10.77 -14.44
CA SER A 152 -13.15 -10.88 -15.89
C SER A 152 -11.76 -10.39 -16.30
N ASN A 153 -11.09 -9.57 -15.48
CA ASN A 153 -9.74 -9.07 -15.72
C ASN A 153 -8.72 -9.59 -14.69
N LEU A 154 -9.10 -10.56 -13.85
CA LEU A 154 -8.29 -10.99 -12.70
C LEU A 154 -6.94 -11.57 -13.14
N GLN A 155 -6.92 -12.34 -14.23
CA GLN A 155 -5.69 -12.89 -14.80
C GLN A 155 -4.75 -11.79 -15.33
N ALA A 156 -5.30 -10.76 -15.99
CA ALA A 156 -4.51 -9.63 -16.47
C ALA A 156 -3.96 -8.78 -15.29
N TYR A 157 -4.76 -8.60 -14.24
CA TYR A 157 -4.34 -7.92 -13.01
C TYR A 157 -3.23 -8.70 -12.28
N MET A 158 -3.37 -10.01 -12.10
CA MET A 158 -2.33 -10.85 -11.50
C MET A 158 -1.03 -10.81 -12.32
N GLY A 159 -1.11 -10.97 -13.64
CA GLY A 159 0.05 -10.87 -14.52
C GLY A 159 0.72 -9.49 -14.51
N HIS A 160 -0.03 -8.40 -14.31
CA HIS A 160 0.53 -7.07 -14.11
C HIS A 160 1.29 -6.97 -12.77
N LEU A 161 0.74 -7.51 -11.68
CA LEU A 161 1.41 -7.50 -10.38
C LEU A 161 2.65 -8.41 -10.35
N GLU A 162 2.63 -9.56 -11.02
CA GLU A 162 3.77 -10.46 -11.15
C GLU A 162 4.90 -9.82 -11.99
N LYS A 163 4.54 -9.13 -13.08
CA LYS A 163 5.49 -8.43 -13.95
C LYS A 163 6.05 -7.15 -13.31
N TYR A 164 5.27 -6.48 -12.47
CA TYR A 164 5.62 -5.23 -11.80
C TYR A 164 5.37 -5.35 -10.28
N PRO A 165 6.26 -6.03 -9.53
CA PRO A 165 6.04 -6.31 -8.10
C PRO A 165 5.80 -5.04 -7.26
N HIS A 166 6.46 -3.93 -7.63
CA HIS A 166 6.32 -2.62 -6.99
C HIS A 166 5.16 -1.76 -7.52
N SER A 167 4.22 -2.36 -8.26
CA SER A 167 3.00 -1.69 -8.71
C SER A 167 2.27 -1.00 -7.56
N LEU A 168 1.91 0.26 -7.76
CA LEU A 168 1.17 1.06 -6.79
C LEU A 168 -0.32 0.70 -6.77
N MET A 169 -0.78 -0.21 -7.63
CA MET A 169 -2.16 -0.67 -7.65
C MET A 169 -2.59 -1.26 -6.30
N VAL A 170 -3.80 -0.92 -5.87
CA VAL A 170 -4.46 -1.50 -4.70
C VAL A 170 -4.43 -3.04 -4.78
N ARG A 171 -3.99 -3.69 -3.69
CA ARG A 171 -3.91 -5.15 -3.58
C ARG A 171 -5.25 -5.70 -3.10
N PHE A 172 -6.00 -6.36 -3.99
CA PHE A 172 -7.24 -7.05 -3.64
C PHE A 172 -6.91 -8.40 -3.02
N LEU A 173 -7.36 -8.65 -1.80
CA LEU A 173 -7.00 -9.84 -1.02
C LEU A 173 -8.15 -10.86 -0.93
N GLY A 174 -9.31 -10.56 -1.49
CA GLY A 174 -10.45 -11.47 -1.54
C GLY A 174 -11.69 -10.81 -2.13
N VAL A 175 -12.53 -11.61 -2.78
CA VAL A 175 -13.80 -11.17 -3.38
C VAL A 175 -14.89 -12.11 -2.90
N HIS A 176 -15.96 -11.55 -2.34
CA HIS A 176 -17.02 -12.33 -1.72
C HIS A 176 -18.42 -11.74 -1.98
N ARG A 177 -19.43 -12.58 -1.83
CA ARG A 177 -20.85 -12.24 -1.87
C ARG A 177 -21.55 -12.86 -0.67
N ILE A 178 -22.19 -12.03 0.16
CA ILE A 178 -23.08 -12.50 1.22
C ILE A 178 -24.54 -12.47 0.73
N VAL A 179 -25.27 -13.54 1.01
CA VAL A 179 -26.70 -13.70 0.70
C VAL A 179 -27.43 -13.99 2.01
N ILE A 180 -28.22 -13.02 2.47
CA ILE A 180 -29.06 -13.15 3.66
C ILE A 180 -30.51 -13.37 3.17
N PRO A 181 -31.24 -14.38 3.66
CA PRO A 181 -32.63 -14.64 3.29
C PRO A 181 -33.50 -13.40 3.47
N ASN A 182 -34.40 -13.16 2.52
CA ASN A 182 -35.30 -12.00 2.47
C ASN A 182 -34.60 -10.61 2.47
N GLN A 183 -33.29 -10.55 2.20
CA GLN A 183 -32.53 -9.30 2.08
C GLN A 183 -31.78 -9.19 0.74
N ILE A 184 -31.22 -8.01 0.47
CA ILE A 184 -30.43 -7.75 -0.72
C ILE A 184 -29.03 -8.36 -0.54
N LYS A 185 -28.65 -9.27 -1.45
CA LYS A 185 -27.27 -9.78 -1.53
C LYS A 185 -26.25 -8.65 -1.73
N LYS A 186 -25.25 -8.59 -0.85
CA LYS A 186 -24.14 -7.62 -0.93
C LYS A 186 -22.90 -8.31 -1.47
N TYR A 187 -22.21 -7.64 -2.38
CA TYR A 187 -20.87 -8.02 -2.81
C TYR A 187 -19.86 -7.13 -2.09
N PHE A 188 -18.71 -7.68 -1.72
CA PHE A 188 -17.63 -6.92 -1.11
C PHE A 188 -16.26 -7.45 -1.54
N ILE A 189 -15.28 -6.56 -1.50
CA ILE A 189 -13.89 -6.85 -1.83
C ILE A 189 -13.04 -6.48 -0.62
N LEU A 190 -12.15 -7.38 -0.22
CA LEU A 190 -11.08 -7.10 0.72
C LEU A 190 -9.88 -6.56 -0.02
N MET A 191 -9.23 -5.56 0.56
CA MET A 191 -8.03 -4.95 0.00
C MET A 191 -7.08 -4.52 1.10
N GLN A 192 -5.79 -4.49 0.79
CA GLN A 192 -4.76 -3.98 1.69
C GLN A 192 -4.96 -2.47 1.93
N SER A 193 -4.75 -2.04 3.17
CA SER A 193 -4.74 -0.62 3.51
C SER A 193 -3.50 0.06 2.94
N VAL A 194 -3.69 1.04 2.06
CA VAL A 194 -2.60 1.93 1.60
C VAL A 194 -2.00 2.72 2.76
N PHE A 195 -2.83 3.11 3.73
CA PHE A 195 -2.44 3.90 4.90
C PHE A 195 -2.29 3.00 6.13
N TYR A 196 -1.24 2.17 6.13
CA TYR A 196 -0.87 1.35 7.28
C TYR A 196 0.66 1.21 7.39
N PRO A 197 1.27 1.39 8.58
CA PRO A 197 0.67 1.90 9.83
C PRO A 197 0.17 3.35 9.69
N ASP A 198 -0.87 3.72 10.44
CA ASP A 198 -1.63 4.97 10.22
C ASP A 198 -1.49 6.03 11.33
N GLU A 199 -0.84 5.68 12.45
CA GLU A 199 -0.82 6.43 13.71
C GLU A 199 -0.10 7.80 13.61
N ARG A 200 0.81 7.94 12.65
CA ARG A 200 1.58 9.17 12.38
C ARG A 200 1.10 9.90 11.11
N ILE A 201 0.05 9.41 10.44
CA ILE A 201 -0.50 10.01 9.22
C ILE A 201 -1.49 11.12 9.59
N ASN A 202 -1.02 12.36 9.56
CA ASN A 202 -1.83 13.54 9.86
C ASN A 202 -2.66 14.04 8.67
N ILE A 203 -2.17 13.88 7.43
CA ILE A 203 -2.78 14.44 6.23
C ILE A 203 -2.86 13.36 5.15
N ARG A 204 -4.03 13.25 4.51
CA ARG A 204 -4.36 12.29 3.45
C ARG A 204 -4.97 13.03 2.27
N TYR A 205 -4.60 12.64 1.06
CA TYR A 205 -5.08 13.19 -0.19
C TYR A 205 -5.64 12.07 -1.10
N ASP A 206 -6.70 12.37 -1.82
CA ASP A 206 -7.20 11.65 -2.99
C ASP A 206 -6.90 12.55 -4.20
N ILE A 207 -6.05 12.12 -5.13
CA ILE A 207 -5.57 12.92 -6.26
C ILE A 207 -6.02 12.28 -7.59
N LYS A 208 -6.48 13.09 -8.55
CA LYS A 208 -6.88 12.65 -9.91
C LYS A 208 -6.21 13.43 -11.04
N GLY A 209 -5.33 14.36 -10.70
CA GLY A 209 -4.70 15.31 -11.61
C GLY A 209 -5.70 16.25 -12.28
N CYS A 210 -6.76 16.69 -11.60
CA CYS A 210 -7.77 17.58 -12.18
C CYS A 210 -8.39 18.55 -11.15
N GLU A 211 -9.20 19.52 -11.60
CA GLU A 211 -9.68 20.63 -10.76
C GLU A 211 -11.15 20.49 -10.33
N VAL A 212 -12.02 20.02 -11.24
CA VAL A 212 -13.46 20.20 -11.09
C VAL A 212 -14.01 19.27 -9.99
N GLY A 213 -14.43 19.86 -8.87
CA GLY A 213 -14.89 19.14 -7.67
C GLY A 213 -13.75 18.56 -6.82
N ARG A 214 -12.52 19.06 -7.03
CA ARG A 214 -11.28 18.55 -6.44
C ARG A 214 -10.74 19.44 -5.32
N TRP A 215 -11.65 20.10 -4.61
CA TRP A 215 -11.41 20.73 -3.31
C TRP A 215 -12.24 20.05 -2.22
N THR A 216 -11.74 20.10 -0.98
CA THR A 216 -12.42 19.75 0.26
C THR A 216 -12.07 20.84 1.28
N ASN A 217 -13.02 21.36 2.05
CA ASN A 217 -12.71 22.30 3.13
C ASN A 217 -11.73 21.62 4.12
N PRO A 218 -10.53 22.17 4.41
CA PRO A 218 -9.62 21.53 5.37
C PRO A 218 -10.11 21.62 6.81
N ASP A 219 -10.85 22.69 7.18
CA ASP A 219 -11.30 22.90 8.56
C ASP A 219 -12.30 21.82 9.01
N THR A 220 -12.15 21.37 10.25
CA THR A 220 -13.01 20.40 10.93
C THR A 220 -13.78 21.01 12.11
N GLY A 221 -13.66 22.31 12.36
CA GLY A 221 -14.27 22.99 13.50
C GLY A 221 -13.76 22.44 14.83
N GLY A 222 -12.46 22.17 14.92
CA GLY A 222 -11.81 21.57 16.10
C GLY A 222 -12.08 20.06 16.30
N LYS A 223 -12.93 19.44 15.47
CA LYS A 223 -13.20 17.99 15.56
C LYS A 223 -12.04 17.18 14.98
N GLN A 224 -11.57 16.15 15.70
CA GLN A 224 -10.53 15.25 15.18
C GLN A 224 -11.14 14.25 14.19
N ILE A 225 -11.37 14.71 12.95
CA ILE A 225 -11.96 13.91 11.86
C ILE A 225 -10.86 13.57 10.85
N ILE A 226 -10.74 12.29 10.45
CA ILE A 226 -9.90 11.91 9.30
C ILE A 226 -10.52 12.54 8.05
N LYS A 227 -9.86 13.53 7.48
CA LYS A 227 -10.31 14.20 6.26
C LYS A 227 -9.40 13.84 5.10
N VAL A 228 -10.00 13.38 4.01
CA VAL A 228 -9.29 13.17 2.74
C VAL A 228 -9.42 14.45 1.91
N LEU A 229 -8.30 15.15 1.79
CA LEU A 229 -8.13 16.33 0.97
C LEU A 229 -7.99 15.93 -0.51
N LYS A 230 -7.94 16.90 -1.42
CA LYS A 230 -7.89 16.65 -2.87
C LYS A 230 -6.87 17.53 -3.59
N ASP A 231 -6.81 17.44 -4.92
CA ASP A 231 -5.86 18.12 -5.80
C ASP A 231 -5.70 19.62 -5.46
N ASN A 232 -6.80 20.38 -5.37
CA ASN A 232 -6.79 21.82 -5.06
C ASN A 232 -6.43 22.13 -3.59
N ASN A 233 -6.28 21.13 -2.74
CA ASN A 233 -5.73 21.28 -1.39
C ASN A 233 -4.23 20.91 -1.33
N PHE A 234 -3.70 20.27 -2.39
CA PHE A 234 -2.30 19.91 -2.53
C PHE A 234 -1.49 21.00 -3.25
N GLU A 235 -2.15 21.99 -3.84
CA GLU A 235 -1.51 23.14 -4.50
C GLU A 235 -0.44 23.79 -3.59
N GLY A 236 0.75 24.03 -4.15
CA GLY A 236 1.93 24.53 -3.41
C GLY A 236 2.69 23.46 -2.60
N GLN A 237 2.30 22.18 -2.64
CA GLN A 237 3.05 21.07 -2.05
C GLN A 237 3.66 20.18 -3.13
N HIS A 238 4.74 19.46 -2.76
CA HIS A 238 5.42 18.50 -3.62
C HIS A 238 5.70 17.19 -2.88
N ILE A 239 5.71 16.09 -3.62
CA ILE A 239 6.16 14.78 -3.18
C ILE A 239 7.69 14.74 -3.36
N ALA A 240 8.44 15.19 -2.34
CA ALA A 240 9.90 15.21 -2.37
C ALA A 240 10.47 13.80 -2.14
N LEU A 241 10.84 13.13 -3.24
CA LEU A 241 11.41 11.78 -3.31
C LEU A 241 12.91 11.80 -3.66
N GLY A 242 13.42 12.90 -4.21
CA GLY A 242 14.81 13.03 -4.65
C GLY A 242 15.14 11.98 -5.72
N GLN A 243 16.15 11.14 -5.47
CA GLN A 243 16.54 10.07 -6.40
C GLN A 243 15.41 9.09 -6.73
N GLY A 244 14.44 8.89 -5.82
CA GLY A 244 13.27 8.03 -6.06
C GLY A 244 12.21 8.61 -7.02
N LYS A 245 12.34 9.88 -7.46
CA LYS A 245 11.36 10.55 -8.32
C LYS A 245 11.19 9.85 -9.68
N SER A 246 12.28 9.51 -10.37
CA SER A 246 12.25 8.90 -11.70
C SER A 246 11.53 7.55 -11.66
N TRP A 247 11.94 6.69 -10.73
CA TRP A 247 11.30 5.41 -10.44
C TRP A 247 9.80 5.56 -10.18
N PHE A 248 9.41 6.44 -9.26
CA PHE A 248 7.99 6.63 -8.90
C PHE A 248 7.17 7.10 -10.11
N ALA A 249 7.69 8.03 -10.90
CA ALA A 249 7.02 8.51 -12.11
C ALA A 249 6.89 7.42 -13.17
N ASP A 250 7.89 6.54 -13.33
CA ASP A 250 7.85 5.44 -14.30
C ASP A 250 6.93 4.29 -13.86
N GLN A 251 6.91 3.93 -12.57
CA GLN A 251 5.95 2.96 -12.04
C GLN A 251 4.50 3.46 -12.18
N VAL A 252 4.26 4.75 -11.92
CA VAL A 252 2.97 5.42 -12.17
C VAL A 252 2.56 5.33 -13.65
N LYS A 253 3.49 5.55 -14.60
CA LYS A 253 3.21 5.43 -16.04
C LYS A 253 2.82 4.01 -16.42
N VAL A 254 3.51 3.01 -15.88
CA VAL A 254 3.23 1.58 -16.10
C VAL A 254 1.83 1.21 -15.59
N ASP A 255 1.49 1.59 -14.36
CA ASP A 255 0.17 1.29 -13.77
C ASP A 255 -0.96 2.05 -14.51
N ALA A 256 -0.73 3.30 -14.91
CA ALA A 256 -1.69 4.09 -15.67
C ALA A 256 -1.89 3.56 -17.11
N ALA A 257 -0.86 2.96 -17.72
CA ALA A 257 -0.98 2.31 -19.03
C ALA A 257 -1.85 1.06 -18.95
N PHE A 258 -1.65 0.20 -17.95
CA PHE A 258 -2.49 -0.97 -17.70
C PHE A 258 -3.97 -0.58 -17.49
N LEU A 259 -4.24 0.44 -16.66
CA LEU A 259 -5.60 0.94 -16.46
C LEU A 259 -6.22 1.56 -17.73
N GLN A 260 -5.40 2.17 -18.59
CA GLN A 260 -5.85 2.66 -19.90
C GLN A 260 -6.23 1.51 -20.84
N GLU A 261 -5.46 0.42 -20.89
CA GLU A 261 -5.76 -0.77 -21.68
C GLU A 261 -7.08 -1.42 -21.25
N LEU A 262 -7.34 -1.49 -19.94
CA LEU A 262 -8.63 -1.92 -19.39
C LEU A 262 -9.77 -0.90 -19.58
N ASN A 263 -9.52 0.22 -20.27
CA ASN A 263 -10.47 1.30 -20.54
C ASN A 263 -11.06 1.91 -19.25
N VAL A 264 -10.26 1.95 -18.17
CA VAL A 264 -10.62 2.51 -16.85
C VAL A 264 -10.25 4.00 -16.77
N LEU A 265 -11.03 4.75 -16.01
CA LEU A 265 -10.79 6.15 -15.64
C LEU A 265 -11.22 6.39 -14.18
N ASP A 266 -11.28 7.66 -13.77
CA ASP A 266 -11.76 8.10 -12.46
C ASP A 266 -11.00 7.46 -11.26
N TYR A 267 -9.88 6.75 -11.47
CA TYR A 267 -9.02 6.21 -10.42
C TYR A 267 -8.20 7.31 -9.72
N SER A 268 -7.96 7.16 -8.42
CA SER A 268 -7.19 8.13 -7.63
C SER A 268 -5.82 7.60 -7.25
N LEU A 269 -4.82 8.47 -7.12
CA LEU A 269 -3.72 8.21 -6.20
C LEU A 269 -4.18 8.61 -4.78
N LEU A 270 -4.19 7.66 -3.86
CA LEU A 270 -4.13 7.97 -2.44
C LEU A 270 -2.69 8.36 -2.10
N LEU A 271 -2.53 9.48 -1.40
CA LEU A 271 -1.25 9.99 -0.93
C LEU A 271 -1.38 10.43 0.53
N ALA A 272 -0.48 9.97 1.38
CA ALA A 272 -0.26 10.50 2.71
C ALA A 272 1.22 10.79 2.94
N GLN A 273 1.50 11.71 3.85
CA GLN A 273 2.86 12.14 4.18
C GLN A 273 3.09 12.13 5.70
N GLN A 274 4.27 11.68 6.09
CA GLN A 274 4.73 11.57 7.47
C GLN A 274 6.19 12.02 7.54
N PRO A 275 6.57 13.01 8.38
CA PRO A 275 7.98 13.29 8.67
C PRO A 275 8.65 12.05 9.27
N LEU A 276 9.85 11.71 8.81
CA LEU A 276 10.66 10.63 9.40
C LEU A 276 11.06 10.99 10.83
N HIS A 277 11.19 9.99 11.71
CA HIS A 277 11.74 10.19 13.05
C HIS A 277 13.27 10.36 12.97
N GLN A 278 13.88 10.98 13.97
CA GLN A 278 15.33 11.16 14.03
C GLN A 278 16.08 9.82 13.86
N ASP A 279 15.68 8.78 14.60
CA ASP A 279 16.17 7.40 14.46
C ASP A 279 16.00 6.79 13.05
N GLU A 280 14.98 7.21 12.28
CA GLU A 280 14.74 6.72 10.92
C GLU A 280 15.65 7.44 9.91
N LEU A 281 16.02 8.69 10.18
CA LEU A 281 17.00 9.46 9.41
C LEU A 281 18.42 8.94 9.71
N GLU A 282 18.78 8.79 10.98
CA GLU A 282 20.06 8.26 11.43
C GLU A 282 20.24 6.78 11.07
N GLY A 283 19.14 6.00 11.05
CA GLY A 283 19.14 4.59 10.66
C GLY A 283 19.55 4.35 9.20
N LYS A 284 19.33 5.31 8.30
CA LYS A 284 19.85 5.26 6.91
C LYS A 284 21.39 5.31 6.86
N HIS A 285 22.04 5.78 7.92
CA HIS A 285 23.50 5.92 8.01
C HIS A 285 24.20 4.91 8.92
N SER A 286 23.47 4.03 9.63
CA SER A 286 24.08 3.08 10.57
C SER A 286 23.34 1.74 10.69
N LEU A 287 23.76 0.76 9.87
CA LEU A 287 23.44 -0.65 10.08
C LEU A 287 23.93 -1.16 11.45
N ALA A 288 25.01 -0.57 12.00
CA ALA A 288 25.54 -0.91 13.32
C ALA A 288 24.53 -0.65 14.45
N ASN A 289 23.71 0.40 14.36
CA ASN A 289 22.68 0.68 15.37
C ASN A 289 21.54 -0.36 15.39
N ILE A 290 21.30 -1.06 14.28
CA ILE A 290 20.34 -2.17 14.22
C ILE A 290 20.91 -3.39 14.97
N VAL A 291 22.19 -3.72 14.76
CA VAL A 291 22.89 -4.79 15.47
C VAL A 291 22.92 -4.53 16.98
N VAL A 292 23.27 -3.31 17.39
CA VAL A 292 23.31 -2.90 18.81
C VAL A 292 21.91 -2.98 19.47
N ARG A 293 20.84 -2.67 18.73
CA ARG A 293 19.45 -2.83 19.23
C ARG A 293 19.02 -4.29 19.28
N ALA A 294 19.44 -5.12 18.34
CA ALA A 294 19.18 -6.56 18.36
C ALA A 294 19.89 -7.23 19.54
N GLN A 295 21.18 -6.93 19.77
CA GLN A 295 21.93 -7.40 20.96
C GLN A 295 21.25 -6.99 22.26
N LYS A 296 20.91 -5.71 22.43
CA LYS A 296 20.18 -5.23 23.63
C LYS A 296 18.78 -5.82 23.81
N SER A 297 18.21 -6.46 22.78
CA SER A 297 16.93 -7.16 22.86
C SER A 297 17.09 -8.65 23.18
N LEU A 298 18.30 -9.20 23.04
CA LEU A 298 18.67 -10.57 23.42
C LEU A 298 19.22 -10.64 24.87
N ASP A 299 19.81 -9.55 25.38
CA ASP A 299 20.34 -9.46 26.75
C ASP A 299 19.27 -9.29 27.86
N LEU A 300 18.00 -9.59 27.57
CA LEU A 300 16.89 -9.55 28.54
C LEU A 300 16.31 -10.93 28.86
N ASP A 301 17.18 -11.93 29.02
CA ASP A 301 16.80 -13.24 29.58
C ASP A 301 17.87 -13.85 30.50
N VAL A 302 18.39 -13.06 31.45
CA VAL A 302 19.16 -13.57 32.60
C VAL A 302 18.66 -12.91 33.89
N SER A 303 18.05 -13.72 34.77
CA SER A 303 17.72 -13.31 36.14
C SER A 303 18.97 -13.40 37.04
N PRO A 304 19.22 -12.42 37.93
CA PRO A 304 20.40 -12.44 38.78
C PRO A 304 20.24 -13.42 39.95
N THR A 305 21.16 -14.37 40.06
CA THR A 305 21.40 -15.13 41.31
C THR A 305 22.91 -15.17 41.58
N GLU A 306 23.28 -15.05 42.85
CA GLU A 306 24.65 -14.92 43.39
C GLU A 306 25.50 -16.20 43.09
N SER A 307 26.85 -16.28 43.18
CA SER A 307 27.94 -15.45 43.76
C SER A 307 29.32 -15.93 43.24
N TYR A 308 30.42 -15.24 43.65
CA TYR A 308 31.86 -15.62 43.55
C TYR A 308 32.67 -15.19 42.28
N PRO A 309 34.03 -15.02 42.40
CA PRO A 309 34.78 -13.92 41.76
C PRO A 309 35.51 -14.30 40.45
N PRO A 310 36.07 -13.32 39.71
CA PRO A 310 36.63 -13.55 38.38
C PRO A 310 38.07 -14.10 38.41
N THR A 311 38.33 -15.15 37.64
CA THR A 311 39.68 -15.61 37.28
C THR A 311 39.98 -15.19 35.85
N LEU A 312 40.88 -14.20 35.68
CA LEU A 312 41.43 -13.80 34.39
C LEU A 312 42.47 -14.81 33.89
N PRO A 313 42.48 -15.14 32.58
CA PRO A 313 43.68 -15.55 31.87
C PRO A 313 44.21 -14.37 31.04
N LEU A 314 45.15 -13.66 31.68
CA LEU A 314 46.37 -13.05 31.14
C LEU A 314 46.62 -13.08 29.60
N LEU A 315 46.90 -11.90 29.04
CA LEU A 315 47.57 -11.72 27.74
C LEU A 315 49.02 -12.22 27.80
N SER A 316 49.51 -12.84 26.71
CA SER A 316 50.94 -12.99 26.45
C SER A 316 51.32 -12.27 25.16
N GLU A 317 51.94 -11.09 25.29
CA GLU A 317 52.66 -10.44 24.20
C GLU A 317 54.05 -11.07 24.03
N THR A 318 54.57 -11.13 22.80
CA THR A 318 56.02 -11.07 22.56
C THR A 318 56.37 -10.44 21.21
N GLN A 319 56.75 -9.15 21.26
CA GLN A 319 57.92 -8.49 20.62
C GLN A 319 58.28 -8.77 19.13
N GLY A 320 58.57 -7.71 18.34
CA GLY A 320 59.11 -7.85 16.97
C GLY A 320 59.22 -6.57 16.10
N GLU A 321 59.90 -5.55 16.61
CA GLU A 321 60.29 -4.24 16.03
C GLU A 321 60.66 -4.01 14.51
N ILE A 322 60.44 -2.75 14.06
CA ILE A 322 61.23 -1.90 13.10
C ILE A 322 61.07 -2.04 11.54
N VAL A 323 60.17 -1.22 10.92
CA VAL A 323 60.38 0.04 10.12
C VAL A 323 61.68 0.21 9.25
N PRO A 324 61.76 0.99 8.12
CA PRO A 324 60.86 1.30 6.98
C PRO A 324 61.51 1.07 5.57
N ASP A 325 60.81 1.33 4.45
CA ASP A 325 61.12 2.45 3.49
C ASP A 325 60.35 2.40 2.13
N THR A 326 60.15 3.59 1.56
CA THR A 326 59.58 3.87 0.21
C THR A 326 60.70 4.04 -0.84
N PRO A 327 60.48 3.88 -2.17
CA PRO A 327 59.95 5.02 -2.95
C PRO A 327 59.10 4.73 -4.21
N ASP A 328 58.46 5.82 -4.63
CA ASP A 328 57.85 6.21 -5.91
C ASP A 328 58.59 5.82 -7.22
N CYS A 329 57.84 5.62 -8.33
CA CYS A 329 57.98 6.35 -9.61
C CYS A 329 57.20 5.68 -10.78
N GLY A 330 56.43 6.45 -11.55
CA GLY A 330 55.52 5.98 -12.61
C GLY A 330 56.09 5.75 -14.02
N SER A 331 55.19 5.73 -15.03
CA SER A 331 55.46 6.13 -16.44
C SER A 331 54.24 5.93 -17.37
N GLY A 332 54.20 6.66 -18.49
CA GLY A 332 53.57 6.20 -19.74
C GLY A 332 52.31 6.94 -20.23
N GLN A 333 52.47 7.90 -21.15
CA GLN A 333 51.38 8.61 -21.85
C GLN A 333 51.01 7.99 -23.24
N PRO A 334 49.88 8.40 -23.87
CA PRO A 334 49.32 7.77 -25.09
C PRO A 334 49.58 8.54 -26.39
N HIS A 335 49.09 8.04 -27.54
CA HIS A 335 48.98 8.77 -28.82
C HIS A 335 47.65 8.52 -29.56
N ALA A 336 47.21 9.52 -30.32
CA ALA A 336 45.97 9.60 -31.12
C ALA A 336 46.22 9.17 -32.61
N ALA A 337 45.35 9.33 -33.65
CA ALA A 337 44.20 10.23 -33.87
C ALA A 337 43.35 9.87 -35.14
N ALA A 338 42.18 10.55 -35.28
CA ALA A 338 41.60 11.14 -36.53
C ALA A 338 40.96 10.27 -37.66
N GLU A 339 39.99 10.68 -38.52
CA GLU A 339 39.04 11.84 -38.63
C GLU A 339 37.98 11.65 -39.79
N HIS A 340 37.05 12.63 -40.00
CA HIS A 340 36.21 12.96 -41.20
C HIS A 340 34.88 12.18 -41.50
N THR A 341 33.63 12.73 -41.43
CA THR A 341 32.81 13.71 -42.27
C THR A 341 32.17 13.13 -43.57
N SER A 342 30.97 13.49 -44.11
CA SER A 342 30.00 14.61 -43.87
C SER A 342 28.54 14.39 -44.43
N GLU A 343 27.62 15.34 -44.11
CA GLU A 343 26.37 15.85 -44.79
C GLU A 343 25.14 15.00 -45.28
N GLY A 344 23.92 15.55 -45.07
CA GLY A 344 22.70 15.33 -45.90
C GLY A 344 21.31 15.25 -45.18
N ILE A 345 20.29 16.03 -45.61
CA ILE A 345 18.86 15.91 -45.20
C ILE A 345 17.93 16.16 -46.42
N PRO A 346 16.87 15.35 -46.63
CA PRO A 346 15.51 15.91 -46.72
C PRO A 346 14.40 15.04 -46.05
N LEU A 347 13.19 15.60 -45.99
CA LEU A 347 12.03 15.14 -45.20
C LEU A 347 11.19 13.99 -45.81
N GLN A 348 10.40 13.36 -44.92
CA GLN A 348 9.05 12.81 -45.11
C GLN A 348 8.87 11.36 -45.61
N GLU A 349 8.60 10.45 -44.66
CA GLU A 349 7.40 9.59 -44.72
C GLU A 349 7.03 9.01 -43.33
N ILE A 350 5.73 8.77 -43.11
CA ILE A 350 5.19 8.24 -41.84
C ILE A 350 5.06 6.73 -42.00
N ASN A 351 5.82 5.92 -41.24
CA ASN A 351 5.45 4.52 -41.07
C ASN A 351 5.96 3.83 -39.79
N CYS A 352 5.03 3.07 -39.20
CA CYS A 352 5.14 1.92 -38.29
C CYS A 352 6.28 1.85 -37.24
N PHE A 353 5.88 1.70 -35.97
CA PHE A 353 6.74 1.23 -34.86
C PHE A 353 7.41 -0.12 -35.21
N THR A 354 8.68 -0.10 -35.59
CA THR A 354 9.56 -1.27 -35.54
C THR A 354 10.03 -1.51 -34.10
N LYS A 355 10.22 -2.78 -33.75
CA LYS A 355 10.76 -3.20 -32.45
C LYS A 355 12.18 -2.67 -32.28
N GLU A 356 12.37 -1.63 -31.47
CA GLU A 356 13.69 -1.32 -30.92
C GLU A 356 13.99 -2.21 -29.71
N THR A 357 15.17 -2.82 -29.73
CA THR A 357 15.73 -3.62 -28.66
C THR A 357 16.08 -2.72 -27.48
N ARG A 358 15.11 -2.45 -26.60
CA ARG A 358 15.26 -1.52 -25.47
C ARG A 358 16.12 -2.13 -24.36
N ASN A 359 17.43 -2.00 -24.51
CA ASN A 359 18.53 -2.24 -23.56
C ASN A 359 18.15 -2.95 -22.25
N ASP A 360 18.46 -4.26 -22.17
CA ASP A 360 18.28 -5.05 -20.95
C ASP A 360 19.00 -4.46 -19.73
N SER A 361 20.11 -3.72 -19.93
CA SER A 361 20.79 -3.01 -18.84
C SER A 361 19.91 -1.97 -18.14
N VAL A 362 19.03 -1.26 -18.87
CA VAL A 362 18.10 -0.29 -18.27
C VAL A 362 17.01 -1.01 -17.48
N MET A 363 16.57 -2.18 -17.93
CA MET A 363 15.68 -3.04 -17.15
C MET A 363 16.38 -3.63 -15.94
N GLN A 364 17.66 -3.98 -16.04
CA GLN A 364 18.44 -4.56 -14.95
C GLN A 364 18.76 -3.52 -13.86
N ASP A 365 19.13 -2.29 -14.25
CA ASP A 365 19.25 -1.13 -13.34
C ASP A 365 17.89 -0.79 -12.68
N PHE A 366 16.79 -0.88 -13.43
CA PHE A 366 15.43 -0.70 -12.89
C PHE A 366 15.10 -1.76 -11.82
N HIS A 367 15.53 -3.02 -12.01
CA HIS A 367 15.41 -4.07 -10.99
C HIS A 367 16.38 -3.91 -9.81
N GLN A 368 17.54 -3.26 -9.98
CA GLN A 368 18.50 -3.03 -8.89
C GLN A 368 18.11 -1.86 -7.96
N HIS A 369 17.38 -0.85 -8.47
CA HIS A 369 16.85 0.24 -7.63
C HIS A 369 15.64 -0.16 -6.76
N HIS A 370 15.17 -1.40 -6.86
CA HIS A 370 13.97 -1.93 -6.22
C HIS A 370 14.18 -2.57 -4.82
N HIS A 371 15.25 -2.22 -4.11
CA HIS A 371 15.47 -2.75 -2.76
C HIS A 371 14.34 -2.36 -1.79
N ARG A 372 13.51 -3.35 -1.46
CA ARG A 372 12.51 -3.40 -0.37
C ARG A 372 12.56 -2.20 0.56
N LEU A 373 11.75 -1.18 0.29
CA LEU A 373 11.68 0.01 1.15
C LEU A 373 11.10 -0.42 2.51
N LEU A 374 12.03 -0.57 3.46
CA LEU A 374 11.86 -1.03 4.85
C LEU A 374 11.71 -2.56 4.98
N LEU A 375 12.84 -3.24 5.18
CA LEU A 375 12.98 -4.69 5.44
C LEU A 375 12.12 -5.28 6.58
N ASN A 376 11.43 -4.45 7.38
CA ASN A 376 10.54 -4.86 8.48
C ASN A 376 9.12 -4.26 8.40
N CYS A 377 8.69 -3.73 7.25
CA CYS A 377 7.33 -3.17 7.10
C CYS A 377 6.34 -4.15 6.46
N LYS A 378 5.30 -4.55 7.21
CA LYS A 378 4.16 -5.39 6.75
C LYS A 378 3.28 -4.79 5.62
N ASN A 379 3.73 -3.71 5.00
CA ASN A 379 3.03 -2.98 3.93
C ASN A 379 4.02 -2.22 3.01
N ALA A 380 5.24 -2.72 2.87
CA ALA A 380 6.36 -2.02 2.20
C ALA A 380 6.05 -1.54 0.77
N ILE A 381 5.16 -2.23 0.04
CA ILE A 381 4.78 -1.88 -1.36
C ILE A 381 4.13 -0.51 -1.47
N HIS A 382 3.33 -0.11 -0.47
CA HIS A 382 2.63 1.17 -0.47
C HIS A 382 3.43 2.30 0.21
N VAL A 383 4.71 2.06 0.53
CA VAL A 383 5.56 2.99 1.27
C VAL A 383 6.77 3.42 0.43
N VAL A 384 6.97 4.72 0.30
CA VAL A 384 8.13 5.31 -0.38
C VAL A 384 8.76 6.36 0.51
N ASP A 385 10.04 6.20 0.85
CA ASP A 385 10.78 7.18 1.63
C ASP A 385 11.53 8.17 0.72
N GLY A 386 11.24 9.46 0.89
CA GLY A 386 12.11 10.53 0.42
C GLY A 386 13.23 10.85 1.42
N PRO A 387 13.89 12.01 1.29
CA PRO A 387 14.96 12.44 2.21
C PRO A 387 14.46 12.51 3.67
N ASP A 388 13.48 13.40 3.93
CA ASP A 388 13.00 13.74 5.28
C ASP A 388 11.61 13.17 5.60
N ARG A 389 10.94 12.56 4.62
CA ARG A 389 9.52 12.19 4.68
C ARG A 389 9.28 10.78 4.15
N ARG A 390 8.40 10.06 4.83
CA ARG A 390 7.74 8.86 4.35
C ARG A 390 6.44 9.23 3.65
N TYR A 391 6.22 8.67 2.47
CA TYR A 391 4.98 8.77 1.74
C TYR A 391 4.29 7.42 1.70
N PHE A 392 2.97 7.43 1.87
CA PHE A 392 2.13 6.26 1.67
C PHE A 392 1.31 6.48 0.40
N VAL A 393 1.46 5.59 -0.58
CA VAL A 393 0.97 5.79 -1.95
C VAL A 393 0.30 4.54 -2.52
N GLY A 394 -0.84 4.74 -3.18
CA GLY A 394 -1.54 3.64 -3.85
C GLY A 394 -2.66 4.09 -4.78
N ILE A 395 -2.81 3.42 -5.93
CA ILE A 395 -3.82 3.71 -6.94
C ILE A 395 -5.10 2.92 -6.64
N ILE A 396 -6.21 3.63 -6.44
CA ILE A 396 -7.50 3.09 -5.99
C ILE A 396 -8.65 3.39 -6.98
N ASP A 397 -9.83 2.81 -6.71
CA ASP A 397 -11.08 3.03 -7.44
C ASP A 397 -11.04 2.70 -8.95
N ILE A 398 -10.24 1.68 -9.28
CA ILE A 398 -9.94 1.19 -10.64
C ILE A 398 -11.10 0.43 -11.34
N PHE A 399 -12.35 0.62 -10.92
CA PHE A 399 -13.51 -0.09 -11.47
C PHE A 399 -14.39 0.76 -12.42
N THR A 400 -14.04 2.04 -12.62
CA THR A 400 -14.86 2.95 -13.44
C THR A 400 -14.49 2.87 -14.92
N VAL A 401 -15.16 1.98 -15.66
CA VAL A 401 -14.94 1.77 -17.10
C VAL A 401 -15.58 2.87 -17.97
N TYR A 402 -14.88 3.32 -19.02
CA TYR A 402 -15.33 4.35 -19.98
C TYR A 402 -16.38 3.81 -20.97
N ASN A 403 -17.58 3.58 -20.47
CA ASN A 403 -18.75 3.18 -21.26
C ASN A 403 -19.52 4.39 -21.86
N TRP A 404 -20.60 4.14 -22.59
CA TRP A 404 -21.42 5.17 -23.22
C TRP A 404 -21.99 6.21 -22.23
N LYS A 405 -22.32 5.82 -20.99
CA LYS A 405 -22.78 6.76 -19.95
C LYS A 405 -21.67 7.73 -19.57
N LYS A 406 -20.43 7.24 -19.49
CA LYS A 406 -19.24 8.07 -19.24
C LYS A 406 -18.85 8.95 -20.43
N ARG A 407 -19.16 8.54 -21.67
CA ARG A 407 -19.08 9.41 -22.86
C ARG A 407 -20.09 10.55 -22.80
N LEU A 408 -21.33 10.30 -22.38
CA LEU A 408 -22.34 11.34 -22.19
C LEU A 408 -22.01 12.27 -21.00
N GLU A 409 -21.54 11.72 -19.89
CA GLU A 409 -21.07 12.50 -18.73
C GLU A 409 -19.87 13.39 -19.10
N ASN A 410 -18.97 12.89 -19.97
CA ASN A 410 -17.87 13.68 -20.54
C ASN A 410 -18.40 14.85 -21.37
N LEU A 411 -19.27 14.59 -22.37
CA LEU A 411 -19.85 15.63 -23.23
C LEU A 411 -20.54 16.73 -22.43
N TRP A 412 -21.38 16.35 -21.45
CA TRP A 412 -22.06 17.30 -20.57
C TRP A 412 -21.09 18.14 -19.73
N LYS A 413 -20.02 17.55 -19.19
CA LYS A 413 -18.99 18.31 -18.46
C LYS A 413 -18.15 19.21 -19.36
N SER A 414 -17.83 18.78 -20.58
CA SER A 414 -17.14 19.62 -21.57
C SER A 414 -17.93 20.88 -21.90
N LEU A 415 -19.26 20.77 -22.01
CA LEU A 415 -20.14 21.92 -22.22
C LEU A 415 -20.29 22.80 -20.97
N ARG A 416 -20.38 22.19 -19.77
CA ARG A 416 -20.59 22.92 -18.51
C ARG A 416 -19.32 23.59 -17.93
N TYR A 417 -18.15 23.03 -18.22
CA TYR A 417 -16.86 23.47 -17.67
C TYR A 417 -15.82 23.64 -18.79
N PRO A 418 -16.05 24.57 -19.74
CA PRO A 418 -15.12 24.80 -20.84
C PRO A 418 -13.74 25.19 -20.31
N GLY A 419 -12.68 24.63 -20.92
CA GLY A 419 -11.28 24.88 -20.56
C GLY A 419 -10.77 24.25 -19.26
N ARG A 420 -11.63 23.60 -18.45
CA ARG A 420 -11.24 23.08 -17.12
C ARG A 420 -10.99 21.57 -17.09
N ALA A 421 -10.00 21.13 -16.32
CA ALA A 421 -9.72 19.71 -16.16
C ALA A 421 -10.73 19.01 -15.24
N PHE A 422 -11.37 17.94 -15.74
CA PHE A 422 -12.27 17.07 -14.96
C PHE A 422 -11.98 15.58 -15.17
N SER A 423 -12.42 14.75 -14.23
CA SER A 423 -12.03 13.33 -14.16
C SER A 423 -12.63 12.46 -15.28
N THR A 424 -13.87 12.71 -15.72
CA THR A 424 -14.52 11.85 -16.73
C THR A 424 -14.14 12.19 -18.15
N VAL A 425 -12.93 11.79 -18.57
CA VAL A 425 -12.41 11.91 -19.94
C VAL A 425 -12.08 10.53 -20.53
N ARG A 426 -11.70 10.47 -21.81
CA ARG A 426 -11.20 9.25 -22.45
C ARG A 426 -9.98 8.71 -21.66
N PRO A 427 -9.83 7.40 -21.43
CA PRO A 427 -8.73 6.85 -20.63
C PRO A 427 -7.33 7.33 -21.05
N ALA A 428 -7.02 7.39 -22.35
CA ALA A 428 -5.73 7.88 -22.84
C ALA A 428 -5.45 9.39 -22.58
N VAL A 429 -6.50 10.19 -22.32
CA VAL A 429 -6.37 11.58 -21.86
C VAL A 429 -6.26 11.61 -20.34
N TYR A 430 -6.95 10.69 -19.65
CA TYR A 430 -6.90 10.55 -18.19
C TYR A 430 -5.50 10.15 -17.72
N SER A 431 -4.96 9.05 -18.25
CA SER A 431 -3.66 8.48 -17.90
C SER A 431 -2.54 9.50 -18.11
N ARG A 432 -2.47 10.12 -19.30
CA ARG A 432 -1.48 11.15 -19.63
C ARG A 432 -1.52 12.32 -18.64
N ARG A 433 -2.71 12.86 -18.36
CA ARG A 433 -2.90 13.96 -17.41
C ARG A 433 -2.51 13.57 -15.97
N PHE A 434 -2.86 12.35 -15.56
CA PHE A 434 -2.52 11.81 -14.24
C PHE A 434 -1.01 11.64 -14.06
N CYS A 435 -0.32 11.05 -15.05
CA CYS A 435 1.13 10.93 -15.05
C CYS A 435 1.83 12.30 -15.10
N GLN A 436 1.33 13.23 -15.91
CA GLN A 436 1.89 14.59 -15.99
C GLN A 436 1.77 15.31 -14.65
N TRP A 437 0.59 15.29 -14.01
CA TRP A 437 0.41 15.89 -12.69
C TRP A 437 1.41 15.33 -11.68
N LEU A 438 1.66 14.01 -11.69
CA LEU A 438 2.61 13.38 -10.77
C LEU A 438 4.07 13.72 -11.11
N GLN A 439 4.43 13.94 -12.37
CA GLN A 439 5.74 14.43 -12.79
C GLN A 439 5.99 15.88 -12.30
N ASP A 440 4.96 16.72 -12.37
CA ASP A 440 5.02 18.14 -12.01
C ASP A 440 5.02 18.35 -10.48
N HIS A 441 4.32 17.47 -9.74
CA HIS A 441 4.15 17.57 -8.29
C HIS A 441 5.09 16.65 -7.48
N SER A 442 6.06 16.00 -8.11
CA SER A 442 7.16 15.30 -7.43
C SER A 442 8.48 16.06 -7.59
N GLN A 443 9.40 15.93 -6.62
CA GLN A 443 10.73 16.53 -6.63
C GLN A 443 11.80 15.50 -6.27
#